data_AF-T2KR54-F1
#
_entry.id   AF-T2KR54-F1
#
_cell.length_a   1.000
_cell.length_b   1.000
_cell.length_c   1.000
_cell.angle_alpha   90.00
_cell.angle_beta   90.00
_cell.angle_gamma   90.00
#
_symmetry.space_group_name_H-M   'P 1'
#
loop_
_entity.id
_entity.type
_entity.pdbx_description
1 polymer ?
#
loop_
_entity_poly.entity_id
_entity_poly.type
_entity_poly.pdbx_seq_one_letter_code
_entity_poly.pdbx_strand_id
1 'polypeptide(L)'
;MKHFTILLSIVLFSACGLSKNSSATAQNKTTSTKIETAPQNVLIIYSAITRGAFLDIKIEDYQISVRKSQYGPDKIQDISKTEWDILMNKLNRVDLNTLSTLKAPSAQRHTDGALSARLHITENNLKYSTTEFDHKNPNSEIKPLVDYIIALAEEVE
;
A
#
# COMPACT_ATOMS: atom_id res chain seq x y z
N MET A 1 -35.71 -30.02 28.47
CA MET A 1 -34.63 -29.47 29.32
C MET A 1 -33.88 -30.64 29.91
N LYS A 2 -32.73 -31.01 29.34
CA LYS A 2 -31.88 -32.09 29.84
C LYS A 2 -30.58 -31.45 30.30
N HIS A 3 -30.38 -31.45 31.61
CA HIS A 3 -29.17 -30.96 32.26
C HIS A 3 -28.01 -31.90 31.92
N PHE A 4 -26.92 -31.33 31.41
CA PHE A 4 -25.65 -32.02 31.26
C PHE A 4 -24.59 -31.20 31.99
N THR A 5 -24.32 -31.60 33.23
CA THR A 5 -23.24 -31.13 34.10
C THR A 5 -22.04 -32.04 33.92
N ILE A 6 -20.96 -31.56 33.28
CA ILE A 6 -19.59 -32.09 33.38
C ILE A 6 -18.64 -30.88 33.19
N LEU A 7 -18.05 -30.31 34.24
CA LEU A 7 -16.79 -30.65 34.94
C LEU A 7 -15.55 -29.90 34.39
N LEU A 8 -15.33 -28.75 35.02
CA LEU A 8 -14.08 -28.05 35.35
C LEU A 8 -12.75 -28.74 34.94
N SER A 9 -11.92 -28.05 34.15
CA SER A 9 -10.47 -28.07 34.36
C SER A 9 -9.85 -26.71 33.98
N ILE A 10 -9.53 -25.95 35.02
CA ILE A 10 -8.69 -24.76 34.99
C ILE A 10 -7.25 -25.27 34.98
N VAL A 11 -6.46 -24.90 33.98
CA VAL A 11 -5.00 -25.01 34.04
C VAL A 11 -4.43 -23.61 34.01
N LEU A 12 -4.12 -23.11 35.20
CA LEU A 12 -3.29 -21.94 35.44
C LEU A 12 -1.83 -22.41 35.43
N PHE A 13 -1.03 -21.96 34.48
CA PHE A 13 0.42 -21.94 34.64
C PHE A 13 0.82 -20.55 35.11
N SER A 14 1.30 -20.48 36.35
CA SER A 14 1.99 -19.34 36.94
C SER A 14 3.44 -19.68 37.21
N ALA A 15 4.28 -18.66 37.05
CA ALA A 15 5.47 -18.32 37.86
C ALA A 15 6.85 -18.34 37.16
N CYS A 16 7.43 -17.13 37.14
CA CYS A 16 8.81 -16.71 37.45
C CYS A 16 9.94 -17.19 36.51
N GLY A 17 10.77 -16.37 35.86
CA GLY A 17 11.25 -15.00 36.11
C GLY A 17 12.66 -15.03 36.73
N LEU A 18 13.71 -14.55 36.05
CA LEU A 18 14.86 -13.84 36.66
C LEU A 18 15.82 -13.21 35.63
N SER A 19 16.10 -11.93 35.85
CA SER A 19 17.09 -11.06 35.20
C SER A 19 18.53 -11.34 35.66
N LYS A 20 19.52 -11.23 34.77
CA LYS A 20 20.81 -10.58 35.07
C LYS A 20 21.38 -9.84 33.86
N ASN A 21 21.83 -8.63 34.16
CA ASN A 21 22.39 -7.61 33.29
C ASN A 21 23.89 -7.84 33.01
N SER A 22 24.33 -7.29 31.88
CA SER A 22 25.64 -6.67 31.63
C SER A 22 26.90 -7.54 31.55
N SER A 23 27.46 -7.59 30.33
CA SER A 23 28.91 -7.47 30.12
C SER A 23 29.16 -6.71 28.81
N ALA A 24 30.07 -5.76 28.91
CA ALA A 24 30.36 -4.73 27.93
C ALA A 24 31.15 -5.24 26.70
N THR A 25 31.24 -4.34 25.71
CA THR A 25 32.33 -4.16 24.75
C THR A 25 32.15 -4.77 23.35
N ALA A 26 31.93 -3.91 22.35
CA ALA A 26 32.83 -3.71 21.20
C ALA A 26 32.19 -2.80 20.13
N GLN A 27 32.94 -1.77 19.70
CA GLN A 27 32.70 -1.06 18.45
C GLN A 27 32.81 -2.03 17.26
N ASN A 28 31.97 -1.91 16.22
CA ASN A 28 32.40 -2.06 14.83
C ASN A 28 31.35 -1.58 13.81
N LYS A 29 31.72 -0.49 13.12
CA LYS A 29 31.69 -0.26 11.67
C LYS A 29 30.79 -1.15 10.80
N THR A 30 29.92 -0.46 10.05
CA THR A 30 29.39 -0.80 8.71
C THR A 30 28.92 -2.22 8.50
N THR A 31 27.61 -2.40 8.31
CA THR A 31 26.98 -3.12 7.18
C THR A 31 25.48 -3.16 7.49
N SER A 32 24.67 -2.28 6.87
CA SER A 32 23.22 -2.51 6.81
C SER A 32 22.96 -3.48 5.67
N THR A 33 23.21 -4.72 6.03
CA THR A 33 22.63 -5.97 5.57
C THR A 33 21.44 -5.77 4.64
N LYS A 34 21.61 -6.21 3.39
CA LYS A 34 20.54 -6.62 2.51
C LYS A 34 19.69 -7.64 3.27
N ILE A 35 18.58 -7.18 3.84
CA ILE A 35 17.53 -8.08 4.32
C ILE A 35 16.93 -8.69 3.07
N GLU A 36 17.11 -9.99 2.92
CA GLU A 36 16.44 -10.78 1.90
C GLU A 36 14.98 -10.91 2.34
N THR A 37 14.17 -9.94 1.94
CA THR A 37 12.74 -9.89 2.20
C THR A 37 12.07 -11.03 1.44
N ALA A 38 11.19 -11.79 2.12
CA ALA A 38 10.26 -12.70 1.48
C ALA A 38 9.55 -12.01 0.28
N PRO A 39 9.14 -12.73 -0.77
CA PRO A 39 8.47 -12.13 -1.92
C PRO A 39 7.26 -11.32 -1.45
N GLN A 40 7.38 -9.99 -1.56
CA GLN A 40 6.36 -9.04 -1.12
C GLN A 40 5.25 -9.07 -2.17
N ASN A 41 4.13 -9.71 -1.84
CA ASN A 41 2.94 -9.63 -2.69
C ASN A 41 2.32 -8.25 -2.46
N VAL A 42 2.45 -7.39 -3.47
CA VAL A 42 1.96 -6.02 -3.49
C VAL A 42 1.01 -5.85 -4.66
N LEU A 43 -0.20 -5.38 -4.34
CA LEU A 43 -1.18 -4.91 -5.31
C LEU A 43 -1.42 -3.42 -5.07
N ILE A 44 -1.19 -2.61 -6.11
CA ILE A 44 -1.45 -1.18 -6.12
C ILE A 44 -2.63 -0.91 -7.07
N ILE A 45 -3.64 -0.18 -6.58
CA ILE A 45 -4.75 0.28 -7.40
C ILE A 45 -4.86 1.80 -7.26
N TYR A 46 -4.80 2.51 -8.38
CA TYR A 46 -5.08 3.94 -8.46
C TYR A 46 -6.31 4.17 -9.32
N SER A 47 -7.32 4.81 -8.75
CA SER A 47 -8.52 5.19 -9.50
C SER A 47 -8.70 6.70 -9.51
N ALA A 48 -9.25 7.21 -10.60
CA ALA A 48 -9.68 8.61 -10.73
C ALA A 48 -10.96 8.67 -11.57
N ILE A 49 -12.05 9.19 -10.99
CA ILE A 49 -13.39 9.12 -11.61
C ILE A 49 -14.17 10.42 -11.48
N THR A 50 -15.05 10.66 -12.46
CA THR A 50 -16.18 11.60 -12.42
C THR A 50 -17.39 10.94 -13.10
N ARG A 51 -18.48 11.69 -13.32
CA ARG A 51 -19.61 11.21 -14.13
C ARG A 51 -19.24 10.95 -15.60
N GLY A 52 -18.23 11.65 -16.13
CA GLY A 52 -17.86 11.59 -17.56
C GLY A 52 -16.47 11.01 -17.83
N ALA A 53 -15.67 10.74 -16.80
CA ALA A 53 -14.33 10.19 -16.94
C ALA A 53 -14.11 9.02 -15.98
N PHE A 54 -13.34 8.04 -16.43
CA PHE A 54 -12.97 6.87 -15.65
C PHE A 54 -11.51 6.53 -15.91
N LEU A 55 -10.76 6.32 -14.85
CA LEU A 55 -9.39 5.81 -14.88
C LEU A 55 -9.25 4.82 -13.73
N ASP A 56 -8.77 3.63 -14.04
CA ASP A 56 -8.45 2.57 -13.10
C ASP A 56 -7.11 1.96 -13.54
N ILE A 57 -6.12 2.06 -12.67
CA ILE A 57 -4.76 1.55 -12.89
C ILE A 57 -4.52 0.49 -11.83
N LYS A 58 -4.17 -0.71 -12.27
CA LYS A 58 -3.83 -1.84 -11.39
C LYS A 58 -2.40 -2.27 -11.69
N ILE A 59 -1.57 -2.38 -10.65
CA ILE A 59 -0.20 -2.85 -10.75
C ILE A 59 0.01 -3.99 -9.74
N GLU A 60 0.38 -5.16 -10.25
CA GLU A 60 0.76 -6.36 -9.47
C GLU A 60 1.66 -7.26 -10.34
N ASP A 61 2.50 -8.09 -9.72
CA ASP A 61 3.27 -9.13 -10.41
C ASP A 61 4.02 -8.67 -11.68
N TYR A 62 4.71 -7.51 -11.61
CA TYR A 62 5.42 -6.91 -12.75
C TYR A 62 4.53 -6.59 -13.95
N GLN A 63 3.23 -6.38 -13.74
CA GLN A 63 2.28 -6.04 -14.79
C GLN A 63 1.48 -4.80 -14.40
N ILE A 64 1.19 -3.97 -15.39
CA ILE A 64 0.26 -2.85 -15.28
C ILE A 64 -0.96 -3.10 -16.17
N SER A 65 -2.14 -2.92 -15.60
CA SER A 65 -3.42 -2.87 -16.31
C SER A 65 -4.01 -1.46 -16.19
N VAL A 66 -4.44 -0.90 -17.32
CA VAL A 66 -5.06 0.43 -17.40
C VAL A 66 -6.41 0.34 -18.08
N ARG A 67 -7.44 0.84 -17.41
CA ARG A 67 -8.80 0.92 -17.95
C ARG A 67 -9.33 2.35 -17.90
N LYS A 68 -9.82 2.83 -19.05
CA LYS A 68 -10.31 4.21 -19.25
C LYS A 68 -11.84 4.30 -19.43
N SER A 69 -12.55 3.19 -19.24
CA SER A 69 -14.02 3.12 -19.30
C SER A 69 -14.55 2.11 -18.27
N GLN A 70 -15.67 2.41 -17.61
CA GLN A 70 -16.25 1.55 -16.56
C GLN A 70 -16.52 0.10 -17.03
N TYR A 71 -16.84 -0.07 -18.31
CA TYR A 71 -17.15 -1.38 -18.91
C TYR A 71 -16.22 -1.70 -20.09
N GLY A 72 -15.10 -0.98 -20.23
CA GLY A 72 -14.11 -1.20 -21.28
C GLY A 72 -13.12 -2.31 -20.91
N PRO A 73 -12.39 -2.84 -21.92
CA PRO A 73 -11.29 -3.76 -21.65
C PRO A 73 -10.12 -3.05 -20.97
N ASP A 74 -9.32 -3.85 -20.28
CA ASP A 74 -8.04 -3.45 -19.72
C ASP A 74 -6.98 -3.46 -20.83
N LYS A 75 -6.13 -2.45 -20.85
CA LYS A 75 -4.87 -2.47 -21.60
C LYS A 75 -3.77 -2.93 -20.65
N ILE A 76 -3.05 -3.97 -21.06
CA ILE A 76 -2.12 -4.68 -20.18
C ILE A 76 -0.72 -4.63 -20.77
N GLN A 77 0.26 -4.33 -19.93
CA GLN A 77 1.67 -4.30 -20.31
C GLN A 77 2.55 -4.81 -19.17
N ASP A 78 3.63 -5.48 -19.52
CA ASP A 78 4.65 -5.89 -18.56
C ASP A 78 5.53 -4.69 -18.16
N ILE A 79 5.83 -4.60 -16.87
CA ILE A 79 6.72 -3.62 -16.27
C ILE A 79 8.11 -4.23 -16.18
N SER A 80 9.13 -3.52 -16.64
CA SER A 80 10.51 -3.98 -16.50
C SER A 80 10.92 -4.11 -15.04
N LYS A 81 11.91 -4.96 -14.75
CA LYS A 81 12.47 -5.07 -13.40
C LYS A 81 12.94 -3.71 -12.84
N THR A 82 13.53 -2.87 -13.68
CA THR A 82 13.99 -1.53 -13.29
C THR A 82 12.84 -0.63 -12.88
N GLU A 83 11.74 -0.61 -13.64
CA GLU A 83 10.57 0.18 -13.30
C GLU A 83 9.87 -0.33 -12.03
N TRP A 84 9.78 -1.65 -11.88
CA TRP A 84 9.27 -2.28 -10.66
C TRP A 84 10.10 -1.90 -9.42
N ASP A 85 11.43 -1.98 -9.53
CA ASP A 85 12.33 -1.61 -8.43
C ASP A 85 12.17 -0.12 -8.05
N ILE A 86 11.96 0.77 -9.02
CA ILE A 86 11.69 2.20 -8.79
C ILE A 86 10.32 2.38 -8.10
N LEU A 87 9.28 1.66 -8.55
CA LEU A 87 7.95 1.69 -7.95
C LEU A 87 7.98 1.24 -6.49
N MET A 88 8.62 0.11 -6.21
CA MET A 88 8.77 -0.43 -4.86
C MET A 88 9.61 0.49 -3.97
N ASN A 89 10.67 1.13 -4.51
CA ASN A 89 11.44 2.11 -3.74
C ASN A 89 10.59 3.31 -3.31
N LYS A 90 9.72 3.81 -4.19
CA LYS A 90 8.79 4.91 -3.88
C LYS A 90 7.74 4.47 -2.87
N LEU A 91 7.21 3.26 -3.01
CA LEU A 91 6.25 2.67 -2.09
C LEU A 91 6.83 2.52 -0.68
N ASN A 92 8.04 1.98 -0.55
CA ASN A 92 8.70 1.74 0.74
C ASN A 92 9.02 3.03 1.53
N ARG A 93 8.90 4.21 0.90
CA ARG A 93 9.06 5.52 1.56
C ARG A 93 7.75 6.07 2.12
N VAL A 94 6.61 5.45 1.78
CA VAL A 94 5.29 5.85 2.24
C VAL A 94 4.95 5.10 3.52
N ASP A 95 4.50 5.81 4.55
CA ASP A 95 3.89 5.17 5.72
C ASP A 95 2.45 4.74 5.36
N LEU A 96 2.26 3.44 5.12
CA LEU A 96 0.96 2.91 4.71
C LEU A 96 -0.13 3.13 5.77
N ASN A 97 0.25 3.23 7.06
CA ASN A 97 -0.71 3.40 8.15
C ASN A 97 -1.32 4.80 8.21
N THR A 98 -0.67 5.79 7.59
CA THR A 98 -1.15 7.18 7.60
C THR A 98 -2.04 7.51 6.42
N LEU A 99 -2.13 6.66 5.39
CA LEU A 99 -2.83 6.95 4.14
C LEU A 99 -4.27 7.44 4.34
N SER A 100 -5.01 6.81 5.26
CA SER A 100 -6.40 7.15 5.55
C SER A 100 -6.58 8.49 6.26
N THR A 101 -5.49 9.12 6.68
CA THR A 101 -5.47 10.42 7.39
C THR A 101 -4.87 11.55 6.55
N LEU A 102 -4.29 11.23 5.38
CA LEU A 102 -3.67 12.22 4.51
C LEU A 102 -4.70 13.23 3.99
N LYS A 103 -4.45 14.51 4.25
CA LYS A 103 -5.29 15.60 3.75
C LYS A 103 -5.01 15.85 2.28
N ALA A 104 -6.07 15.98 1.49
CA ALA A 104 -5.96 16.44 0.12
C ALA A 104 -5.48 17.90 0.08
N PRO A 105 -4.58 18.28 -0.85
CA PRO A 105 -4.10 19.66 -0.99
C PRO A 105 -5.21 20.64 -1.43
N SER A 106 -6.19 20.16 -2.17
CA SER A 106 -7.33 20.93 -2.67
C SER A 106 -8.59 20.07 -2.76
N ALA A 107 -9.70 20.72 -3.14
CA ALA A 107 -11.03 20.13 -3.18
C ALA A 107 -11.76 20.45 -4.51
N GLN A 108 -11.02 20.60 -5.61
CA GLN A 108 -11.55 20.96 -6.94
C GLN A 108 -12.55 19.91 -7.46
N ARG A 109 -12.41 18.65 -7.04
CA ARG A 109 -13.38 17.57 -7.31
C ARG A 109 -14.80 17.87 -6.80
N HIS A 110 -14.99 18.78 -5.84
CA HIS A 110 -16.33 19.16 -5.37
C HIS A 110 -17.00 20.21 -6.26
N THR A 111 -16.26 20.87 -7.14
CA THR A 111 -16.74 21.88 -8.08
C THR A 111 -16.52 21.45 -9.53
N ASP A 112 -16.50 20.14 -9.79
CA ASP A 112 -16.22 19.52 -11.10
C ASP A 112 -14.91 20.00 -11.76
N GLY A 113 -13.95 20.52 -10.98
CA GLY A 113 -12.67 21.02 -11.48
C GLY A 113 -11.57 19.96 -11.59
N ALA A 114 -11.78 18.79 -10.99
CA ALA A 114 -10.84 17.66 -11.03
C ALA A 114 -11.56 16.31 -10.87
N LEU A 115 -10.92 15.22 -11.31
CA LEU A 115 -11.39 13.87 -11.02
C LEU A 115 -11.17 13.56 -9.54
N SER A 116 -12.10 12.84 -8.90
CA SER A 116 -11.89 12.31 -7.56
C SER A 116 -11.00 11.08 -7.64
N ALA A 117 -9.82 11.15 -7.03
CA ALA A 117 -8.82 10.10 -7.07
C ALA A 117 -8.63 9.41 -5.72
N ARG A 118 -8.26 8.14 -5.75
CA ARG A 118 -7.96 7.32 -4.58
C ARG A 118 -6.84 6.34 -4.87
N LEU A 119 -5.95 6.15 -3.90
CA LEU A 119 -4.89 5.15 -3.95
C LEU A 119 -5.20 4.04 -2.94
N HIS A 120 -5.19 2.80 -3.42
CA HIS A 120 -5.33 1.58 -2.63
C HIS A 120 -4.07 0.74 -2.75
N ILE A 121 -3.62 0.19 -1.63
CA ILE A 121 -2.44 -0.67 -1.56
C ILE A 121 -2.82 -1.90 -0.74
N THR A 122 -2.57 -3.08 -1.29
CA THR A 122 -2.63 -4.33 -0.54
C THR A 122 -1.22 -4.88 -0.43
N GLU A 123 -0.74 -5.08 0.80
CA GLU A 123 0.56 -5.65 1.09
C GLU A 123 0.39 -6.76 2.13
N ASN A 124 0.84 -7.99 1.83
CA ASN A 124 0.74 -9.12 2.76
C ASN A 124 -0.68 -9.32 3.33
N ASN A 125 -1.71 -9.14 2.49
CA ASN A 125 -3.14 -9.17 2.82
C ASN A 125 -3.67 -8.02 3.69
N LEU A 126 -2.84 -7.05 4.07
CA LEU A 126 -3.26 -5.82 4.73
C LEU A 126 -3.64 -4.79 3.66
N LYS A 127 -4.76 -4.11 3.86
CA LYS A 127 -5.31 -3.13 2.92
C LYS A 127 -5.19 -1.72 3.48
N TYR A 128 -4.64 -0.82 2.67
CA TYR A 128 -4.46 0.58 2.97
C TYR A 128 -5.10 1.42 1.87
N SER A 129 -5.64 2.58 2.24
CA SER A 129 -6.31 3.47 1.30
C SER A 129 -6.12 4.91 1.72
N THR A 130 -5.95 5.79 0.75
CA THR A 130 -6.11 7.22 0.98
C THR A 130 -7.57 7.59 1.16
N THR A 131 -7.83 8.76 1.74
CA THR A 131 -9.07 9.49 1.43
C THR A 131 -9.05 9.96 -0.03
N GLU A 132 -10.18 10.44 -0.54
CA GLU A 132 -10.22 11.02 -1.87
C GLU A 132 -9.45 12.34 -1.97
N PHE A 133 -8.71 12.52 -3.07
CA PHE A 133 -7.96 13.73 -3.42
C PHE A 133 -8.17 14.10 -4.89
N ASP A 134 -7.70 15.28 -5.33
CA ASP A 134 -7.85 15.71 -6.71
C ASP A 134 -6.85 14.96 -7.58
N HIS A 135 -7.29 14.37 -8.68
CA HIS A 135 -6.42 13.65 -9.62
C HIS A 135 -5.21 14.50 -10.02
N LYS A 136 -4.01 13.88 -10.08
CA LYS A 136 -2.70 14.55 -10.28
C LYS A 136 -2.30 15.57 -9.20
N ASN A 137 -3.07 15.73 -8.13
CA ASN A 137 -2.75 16.60 -6.99
C ASN A 137 -2.89 15.87 -5.62
N PRO A 138 -2.08 14.83 -5.38
CA PRO A 138 -2.09 14.10 -4.10
C PRO A 138 -1.35 14.87 -2.98
N ASN A 139 -1.50 14.40 -1.74
CA ASN A 139 -0.67 14.86 -0.62
C ASN A 139 0.84 14.69 -0.94
N SER A 140 1.68 15.61 -0.48
CA SER A 140 3.13 15.61 -0.72
C SER A 140 3.83 14.33 -0.28
N GLU A 141 3.33 13.67 0.76
CA GLU A 141 3.91 12.42 1.29
C GLU A 141 3.84 11.25 0.30
N ILE A 142 2.81 11.22 -0.56
CA ILE A 142 2.59 10.15 -1.55
C ILE A 142 2.80 10.61 -2.99
N LYS A 143 3.05 11.91 -3.21
CA LYS A 143 3.19 12.49 -4.55
C LYS A 143 4.23 11.76 -5.41
N PRO A 144 5.44 11.43 -4.91
CA PRO A 144 6.44 10.74 -5.74
C PRO A 144 6.01 9.34 -6.21
N LEU A 145 5.15 8.65 -5.45
CA LEU A 145 4.59 7.35 -5.79
C LEU A 145 3.47 7.52 -6.82
N VAL A 146 2.50 8.38 -6.52
CA VAL A 146 1.34 8.63 -7.40
C VAL A 146 1.76 9.14 -8.78
N ASP A 147 2.69 10.11 -8.84
CA ASP A 147 3.20 10.61 -10.11
C ASP A 147 3.82 9.49 -10.97
N TYR A 148 4.52 8.55 -10.32
CA TYR A 148 5.17 7.45 -11.03
C TYR A 148 4.18 6.38 -11.51
N ILE A 149 3.16 6.06 -10.71
CA ILE A 149 2.05 5.19 -11.13
C ILE A 149 1.35 5.76 -12.37
N ILE A 150 1.08 7.07 -12.37
CA ILE A 150 0.45 7.74 -13.52
C ILE A 150 1.36 7.72 -14.73
N ALA A 151 2.66 8.00 -14.56
CA ALA A 151 3.62 7.96 -15.66
C ALA A 151 3.70 6.56 -16.30
N LEU A 152 3.78 5.49 -15.49
CA LEU A 152 3.75 4.11 -16.02
C LEU A 152 2.47 3.83 -16.81
N ALA A 153 1.32 4.33 -16.34
CA ALA A 153 0.04 4.14 -17.03
C ALA A 153 -0.10 4.95 -18.32
N GLU A 154 0.63 6.07 -18.46
CA GLU A 154 0.65 6.88 -19.68
C GLU A 154 1.45 6.21 -20.81
N GLU A 155 2.40 5.33 -20.48
CA GLU A 155 3.17 4.52 -21.45
C GLU A 155 2.42 3.26 -21.95
N VAL A 156 1.27 2.93 -21.35
CA VAL A 156 0.47 1.76 -21.77
C VAL A 156 -0.36 2.12 -23.01
N GLU A 157 0.03 1.53 -24.15
CA GLU A 157 -0.50 1.86 -25.49
C GLU A 157 -1.95 1.48 -25.77
#